data_AF-A0A0S7EHU3-F1
#
_entry.id   AF-A0A0S7EHU3-F1
#
_cell.length_a   1.000
_cell.length_b   1.000
_cell.length_c   1.000
_cell.angle_alpha   90.00
_cell.angle_beta   90.00
_cell.angle_gamma   90.00
#
_symmetry.space_group_name_H-M   'P 1'
#
loop_
_entity.id
_entity.type
_entity.pdbx_description
1 polymer ?
#
loop_
_entity_poly.entity_id
_entity_poly.type
_entity_poly.pdbx_seq_one_letter_code
_entity_poly.pdbx_strand_id
1 'polypeptide(L)'
;GTLKISLPYSPTKTLSVKSILSAMNMDRFEKGPREILNPEIQKDLLVLEEQEGSVNFKFGVLFARDGQLTDDEMFSNETGSENFDKFLNLLGDTVALQGWAGYRGGLDTKNDTTGLQSIYTVYQGHELMFHVSTMLPYSKENKQQVERKRHIGNDIVTIVFQEGDDTSSSFKPSMIRSHFTRILHTDNGCQAN
;
A
#
# COMPACT_ATOMS: atom_id res chain seq x y z
N GLY A 1 4.02 -11.94 19.87
CA GLY A 1 3.46 -10.94 20.79
C GLY A 1 4.57 -9.99 21.16
N THR A 2 4.45 -8.72 20.81
CA THR A 2 5.49 -7.70 21.05
C THR A 2 5.39 -7.22 22.49
N LEU A 3 6.48 -7.31 23.26
CA LEU A 3 6.53 -6.84 24.64
C LEU A 3 6.71 -5.31 24.61
N LYS A 4 5.64 -4.56 24.88
CA LYS A 4 5.73 -3.09 25.00
C LYS A 4 6.36 -2.74 26.35
N ILE A 5 7.67 -2.52 26.36
CA ILE A 5 8.38 -2.02 27.54
C ILE A 5 8.20 -0.50 27.56
N SER A 6 7.47 0.01 28.55
CA SER A 6 7.29 1.45 28.75
C SER A 6 7.98 1.86 30.04
N LEU A 7 8.84 2.87 29.95
CA LEU A 7 9.51 3.46 31.10
C LEU A 7 8.73 4.71 31.54
N PRO A 8 8.48 4.90 32.84
CA PRO A 8 7.79 6.09 33.32
C PRO A 8 8.65 7.32 33.06
N TYR A 9 8.17 8.20 32.17
CA TYR A 9 8.79 9.49 31.90
C TYR A 9 8.38 10.51 32.98
N SER A 10 9.36 11.12 33.64
CA SER A 10 9.14 12.27 34.52
C SER A 10 10.06 13.41 34.10
N PRO A 11 9.53 14.60 33.80
CA PRO A 11 10.32 15.72 33.32
C PRO A 11 11.33 16.25 34.36
N THR A 12 11.15 15.92 35.64
CA THR A 12 12.05 16.32 36.73
C THR A 12 13.05 15.25 37.16
N LYS A 13 12.96 14.04 36.59
CA LYS A 13 13.76 12.89 37.02
C LYS A 13 14.45 12.25 35.82
N THR A 14 15.75 12.49 35.70
CA THR A 14 16.59 11.81 34.71
C THR A 14 16.72 10.33 35.06
N LEU A 15 16.36 9.45 34.13
CA LEU A 15 16.56 8.01 34.28
C LEU A 15 18.04 7.70 34.03
N SER A 16 18.66 6.96 34.95
CA SER A 16 20.02 6.46 34.71
C SER A 16 20.00 5.36 33.66
N VAL A 17 21.07 5.26 32.87
CA VAL A 17 21.28 4.16 31.89
C VAL A 17 21.09 2.79 32.56
N LYS A 18 21.55 2.63 33.80
CA LYS A 18 21.39 1.40 34.58
C LYS A 18 19.92 1.06 34.87
N SER A 19 19.10 2.06 35.17
CA SER A 19 17.66 1.90 35.44
C SER A 19 16.89 1.52 34.17
N ILE A 20 17.26 2.10 33.02
CA ILE A 20 16.67 1.80 31.71
C ILE A 20 16.98 0.35 31.32
N LEU A 21 18.25 -0.07 31.44
CA LEU A 21 18.69 -1.42 31.06
C LEU A 21 18.09 -2.52 31.95
N SER A 22 17.99 -2.27 33.25
CA SER A 22 17.38 -3.21 34.20
C SER A 22 15.90 -3.45 33.88
N ALA A 23 15.16 -2.40 33.50
CA ALA A 23 13.76 -2.53 33.09
C ALA A 23 13.58 -3.26 31.74
N MET A 24 14.64 -3.37 30.94
CA MET A 24 14.69 -4.17 29.71
C MET A 24 15.12 -5.63 29.94
N ASN A 25 15.23 -6.09 31.20
CA ASN A 25 15.76 -7.42 31.58
C ASN A 25 17.17 -7.70 31.00
N MET A 26 17.98 -6.67 30.79
CA MET A 26 19.33 -6.76 30.20
C MET A 26 20.42 -6.98 31.27
N ASP A 27 20.23 -7.95 32.19
CA ASP A 27 21.14 -8.18 33.32
C ASP A 27 22.39 -9.04 32.95
N ARG A 28 22.53 -9.49 31.70
CA ARG A 28 23.47 -10.57 31.31
C ARG A 28 24.70 -10.17 30.48
N PHE A 29 24.96 -8.90 30.22
CA PHE A 29 26.15 -8.51 29.47
C PHE A 29 27.36 -8.28 30.40
N GLU A 30 28.39 -9.14 30.32
CA GLU A 30 29.66 -9.00 31.06
C GLU A 30 30.43 -7.72 30.69
N LYS A 31 30.15 -7.14 29.52
CA LYS A 31 30.63 -5.83 29.09
C LYS A 31 29.41 -4.95 28.86
N GLY A 32 29.23 -3.93 29.70
CA GLY A 32 28.11 -3.00 29.60
C GLY A 32 27.97 -2.39 28.20
N PRO A 33 26.77 -1.90 27.84
CA PRO A 33 26.57 -1.28 26.53
C PRO A 33 27.56 -0.13 26.34
N ARG A 34 28.19 -0.11 25.16
CA ARG A 34 29.09 0.99 24.79
C ARG A 34 28.24 2.18 24.38
N GLU A 35 28.52 3.32 24.97
CA GLU A 35 27.95 4.58 24.54
C GLU A 35 28.40 4.89 23.11
N ILE A 36 27.44 5.08 22.21
CA ILE A 36 27.71 5.51 20.84
C ILE A 36 27.42 7.01 20.78
N LEU A 37 28.49 7.81 20.85
CA LEU A 37 28.44 9.27 20.77
C LEU A 37 28.49 9.80 19.33
N ASN A 38 28.45 8.91 18.33
CA ASN A 38 28.49 9.33 16.93
C ASN A 38 27.15 10.00 16.55
N PRO A 39 27.13 11.31 16.25
CA PRO A 39 25.91 12.03 15.90
C PRO A 39 25.26 11.52 14.61
N GLU A 40 26.00 10.93 13.69
CA GLU A 40 25.42 10.32 12.48
C GLU A 40 24.58 9.09 12.82
N ILE A 41 25.04 8.26 13.76
CA ILE A 41 24.28 7.07 14.20
C ILE A 41 23.00 7.47 14.94
N GLN A 42 23.03 8.57 15.71
CA GLN A 42 21.82 9.08 16.36
C GLN A 42 20.79 9.58 15.34
N LYS A 43 21.26 10.24 14.27
CA LYS A 43 20.42 10.66 13.16
C LYS A 43 19.83 9.46 12.42
N ASP A 44 20.64 8.43 12.14
CA ASP A 44 20.19 7.21 11.47
C ASP A 44 19.17 6.44 12.32
N LEU A 45 19.36 6.38 13.64
CA LEU A 45 18.40 5.78 14.58
C LEU A 45 17.07 6.52 14.61
N LEU A 46 17.10 7.86 14.61
CA LEU A 46 15.89 8.67 14.53
C LEU A 46 15.12 8.40 13.22
N VAL A 47 15.85 8.30 12.10
CA VAL A 47 15.26 7.93 10.79
C VAL A 47 14.64 6.54 10.83
N LEU A 48 15.28 5.56 11.50
CA LEU A 48 14.74 4.21 11.66
C LEU A 48 13.48 4.18 12.53
N GLU A 49 13.46 4.91 13.65
CA GLU A 49 12.26 5.04 14.50
C GLU A 49 11.11 5.76 13.76
N GLU A 50 11.42 6.78 12.97
CA GLU A 50 10.42 7.49 12.16
C GLU A 50 9.89 6.61 11.00
N GLN A 51 10.73 5.73 10.44
CA GLN A 51 10.31 4.70 9.48
C GLN A 51 9.36 3.66 10.09
N GLU A 52 9.45 3.38 11.40
CA GLU A 52 8.47 2.55 12.11
C GLU A 52 7.14 3.31 12.38
N GLY A 53 7.13 4.65 12.28
CA GLY A 53 6.03 5.52 12.73
C GLY A 53 4.86 5.71 11.77
N SER A 54 5.04 5.54 10.46
CA SER A 54 3.93 5.53 9.49
C SER A 54 4.36 4.87 8.18
N VAL A 55 4.13 3.57 8.07
CA VAL A 55 4.30 2.89 6.78
C VAL A 55 3.10 3.26 5.91
N ASN A 56 3.31 4.08 4.89
CA ASN A 56 2.28 4.36 3.89
C ASN A 56 2.29 3.24 2.84
N PHE A 57 1.11 2.84 2.40
CA PHE A 57 0.95 1.69 1.51
C PHE A 57 0.37 2.11 0.16
N LYS A 58 0.74 1.35 -0.86
CA LYS A 58 0.17 1.45 -2.20
C LYS A 58 -0.29 0.08 -2.66
N PHE A 59 -1.45 0.05 -3.30
CA PHE A 59 -2.11 -1.17 -3.73
C PHE A 59 -2.56 -1.02 -5.18
N GLY A 60 -2.30 -2.05 -5.98
CA GLY A 60 -2.87 -2.13 -7.32
C GLY A 60 -4.36 -2.50 -7.24
N VAL A 61 -5.18 -1.93 -8.10
CA VAL A 61 -6.56 -2.39 -8.32
C VAL A 61 -6.76 -2.62 -9.81
N LEU A 62 -7.02 -3.87 -10.19
CA LEU A 62 -7.22 -4.28 -11.57
C LEU A 62 -8.66 -4.71 -11.80
N PHE A 63 -9.28 -4.13 -12.82
CA PHE A 63 -10.61 -4.53 -13.27
C PHE A 63 -10.52 -5.59 -14.37
N ALA A 64 -11.15 -6.74 -14.16
CA ALA A 64 -11.25 -7.83 -15.11
C ALA A 64 -12.72 -8.04 -15.51
N ARG A 65 -13.05 -7.82 -16.78
CA ARG A 65 -14.38 -8.10 -17.33
C ARG A 65 -14.58 -9.60 -17.53
N ASP A 66 -15.84 -10.02 -17.59
CA ASP A 66 -16.18 -11.42 -17.88
C ASP A 66 -15.53 -11.90 -19.19
N GLY A 67 -14.97 -13.11 -19.14
CA GLY A 67 -14.26 -13.72 -20.26
C GLY A 67 -12.84 -13.20 -20.54
N GLN A 68 -12.33 -12.18 -19.85
CA GLN A 68 -10.92 -11.76 -20.00
C GLN A 68 -9.96 -12.74 -19.31
N LEU A 69 -8.89 -13.12 -19.99
CA LEU A 69 -7.95 -14.15 -19.51
C LEU A 69 -6.50 -13.68 -19.49
N THR A 70 -6.20 -12.53 -20.10
CA THR A 70 -4.84 -11.98 -20.20
C THR A 70 -4.72 -10.64 -19.49
N ASP A 71 -3.52 -10.34 -18.99
CA ASP A 71 -3.22 -9.04 -18.39
C ASP A 71 -3.41 -7.89 -19.39
N ASP A 72 -3.00 -8.06 -20.64
CA ASP A 72 -3.20 -7.06 -21.70
C ASP A 72 -4.66 -6.66 -21.88
N GLU A 73 -5.59 -7.63 -21.85
CA GLU A 73 -7.03 -7.37 -21.92
C GLU A 73 -7.52 -6.58 -20.70
N MET A 74 -7.13 -7.00 -19.50
CA MET A 74 -7.54 -6.36 -18.24
C MET A 74 -7.00 -4.92 -18.13
N PHE A 75 -5.72 -4.71 -18.46
CA PHE A 75 -5.10 -3.38 -18.43
C PHE A 75 -5.62 -2.46 -19.54
N SER A 76 -6.24 -2.99 -20.59
CA SER A 76 -6.85 -2.20 -21.67
C SER A 76 -8.26 -1.71 -21.33
N ASN A 77 -8.83 -2.09 -20.19
CA ASN A 77 -10.14 -1.59 -19.76
C ASN A 77 -10.08 -0.08 -19.44
N GLU A 78 -10.77 0.73 -20.25
CA GLU A 78 -10.85 2.18 -20.03
C GLU A 78 -11.86 2.55 -18.93
N THR A 79 -12.94 1.78 -18.81
CA THR A 79 -14.03 2.01 -17.85
C THR A 79 -14.38 0.75 -17.08
N GLY A 80 -14.76 0.94 -15.82
CA GLY A 80 -15.32 -0.08 -14.96
C GLY A 80 -16.83 -0.25 -15.15
N SER A 81 -17.43 -1.11 -14.34
CA SER A 81 -18.88 -1.26 -14.21
C SER A 81 -19.42 -0.61 -12.94
N GLU A 82 -20.74 -0.51 -12.81
CA GLU A 82 -21.37 0.07 -11.61
C GLU A 82 -20.98 -0.68 -10.32
N ASN A 83 -20.81 -1.99 -10.39
CA ASN A 83 -20.39 -2.79 -9.24
C ASN A 83 -18.90 -2.54 -8.91
N PHE A 84 -18.07 -2.34 -9.93
CA PHE A 84 -16.69 -1.92 -9.72
C PHE A 84 -16.63 -0.54 -9.05
N ASP A 85 -17.44 0.43 -9.50
CA ASP A 85 -17.49 1.76 -8.89
C ASP A 85 -17.97 1.71 -7.43
N LYS A 86 -18.98 0.87 -7.12
CA LYS A 86 -19.39 0.60 -5.73
C LYS A 86 -18.25 0.01 -4.90
N PHE A 87 -17.51 -0.94 -5.45
CA PHE A 87 -16.34 -1.52 -4.79
C PHE A 87 -15.25 -0.48 -4.53
N LEU A 88 -14.94 0.39 -5.49
CA LEU A 88 -13.97 1.48 -5.30
C LEU A 88 -14.37 2.42 -4.16
N ASN A 89 -15.65 2.75 -4.05
CA ASN A 89 -16.18 3.56 -2.95
C ASN A 89 -16.07 2.88 -1.57
N LEU A 90 -15.95 1.55 -1.52
CA LEU A 90 -15.70 0.82 -0.28
C LEU A 90 -14.21 0.83 0.11
N LEU A 91 -13.31 0.96 -0.86
CA LEU A 91 -11.86 1.03 -0.62
C LEU A 91 -11.43 2.39 -0.04
N GLY A 92 -12.07 3.47 -0.45
CA GLY A 92 -11.73 4.81 0.00
C GLY A 92 -12.45 5.91 -0.76
N ASP A 93 -11.94 7.13 -0.58
CA ASP A 93 -12.47 8.33 -1.21
C ASP A 93 -11.77 8.59 -2.55
N THR A 94 -12.54 9.07 -3.52
CA THR A 94 -11.98 9.57 -4.77
C THR A 94 -11.32 10.93 -4.56
N VAL A 95 -10.02 11.02 -4.84
CA VAL A 95 -9.21 12.24 -4.66
C VAL A 95 -8.67 12.73 -6.00
N ALA A 96 -8.66 14.06 -6.19
CA ALA A 96 -8.01 14.69 -7.34
C ALA A 96 -6.48 14.65 -7.12
N LEU A 97 -5.75 14.23 -8.15
CA LEU A 97 -4.28 14.11 -8.08
C LEU A 97 -3.60 15.47 -8.22
N GLN A 98 -4.14 16.37 -9.02
CA GLN A 98 -3.58 17.70 -9.20
C GLN A 98 -3.59 18.47 -7.87
N GLY A 99 -2.39 18.82 -7.38
CA GLY A 99 -2.24 19.51 -6.10
C GLY A 99 -2.46 18.65 -4.86
N TRP A 100 -2.54 17.32 -5.00
CA TRP A 100 -2.69 16.41 -3.85
C TRP A 100 -1.52 16.55 -2.87
N ALA A 101 -1.86 16.78 -1.59
CA ALA A 101 -0.89 17.04 -0.52
C ALA A 101 -0.57 15.80 0.34
N GLY A 102 -1.40 14.74 0.26
CA GLY A 102 -1.19 13.50 1.02
C GLY A 102 -0.18 12.57 0.35
N TYR A 103 -0.03 11.36 0.91
CA TYR A 103 0.74 10.31 0.26
C TYR A 103 0.21 10.02 -1.14
N ARG A 104 1.10 9.98 -2.13
CA ARG A 104 0.75 9.89 -3.55
C ARG A 104 1.07 8.55 -4.21
N GLY A 105 1.66 7.59 -3.50
CA GLY A 105 1.96 6.25 -4.06
C GLY A 105 2.93 6.20 -5.25
N GLY A 106 3.48 7.33 -5.70
CA GLY A 106 4.23 7.44 -6.95
C GLY A 106 3.41 7.94 -8.15
N LEU A 107 2.17 8.36 -7.93
CA LEU A 107 1.35 9.08 -8.90
C LEU A 107 1.83 10.54 -9.07
N ASP A 108 1.64 11.07 -10.26
CA ASP A 108 1.89 12.46 -10.61
C ASP A 108 0.79 13.36 -10.08
N THR A 109 1.20 14.43 -9.40
CA THR A 109 0.30 15.42 -8.79
C THR A 109 0.42 16.81 -9.43
N LYS A 110 1.15 16.92 -10.55
CA LYS A 110 1.47 18.20 -11.19
C LYS A 110 1.01 18.29 -12.63
N ASN A 111 1.24 17.25 -13.44
CA ASN A 111 1.08 17.30 -14.89
C ASN A 111 0.08 16.25 -15.43
N ASP A 112 -0.72 15.64 -14.56
CA ASP A 112 -1.77 14.66 -14.90
C ASP A 112 -1.28 13.43 -15.69
N THR A 113 0.03 13.13 -15.63
CA THR A 113 0.63 12.04 -16.42
C THR A 113 0.25 10.64 -15.92
N THR A 114 -0.35 10.55 -14.72
CA THR A 114 -0.85 9.30 -14.13
C THR A 114 -2.35 9.36 -13.84
N GLY A 115 -3.09 10.17 -14.61
CA GLY A 115 -4.53 10.34 -14.46
C GLY A 115 -4.90 11.57 -13.64
N LEU A 116 -6.20 11.84 -13.56
CA LEU A 116 -6.74 13.03 -12.88
C LEU A 116 -7.14 12.75 -11.43
N GLN A 117 -7.49 11.50 -11.14
CA GLN A 117 -8.02 11.08 -9.86
C GLN A 117 -7.57 9.67 -9.51
N SER A 118 -7.66 9.32 -8.24
CA SER A 118 -7.35 8.02 -7.69
C SER A 118 -8.21 7.77 -6.44
N ILE A 119 -8.15 6.56 -5.89
CA ILE A 119 -8.80 6.23 -4.62
C ILE A 119 -7.75 6.29 -3.51
N TYR A 120 -8.12 6.90 -2.39
CA TYR A 120 -7.25 7.08 -1.23
C TYR A 120 -8.02 6.87 0.07
N THR A 121 -7.37 6.34 1.09
CA THR A 121 -7.94 6.27 2.44
C THR A 121 -6.85 6.33 3.51
N VAL A 122 -7.26 6.59 4.75
CA VAL A 122 -6.40 6.47 5.93
C VAL A 122 -6.95 5.37 6.82
N TYR A 123 -6.16 4.32 7.03
CA TYR A 123 -6.55 3.18 7.86
C TYR A 123 -5.55 2.97 8.99
N GLN A 124 -6.02 3.05 10.24
CA GLN A 124 -5.20 2.89 11.45
C GLN A 124 -3.98 3.84 11.52
N GLY A 125 -4.11 5.04 10.94
CA GLY A 125 -3.02 6.02 10.87
C GLY A 125 -2.07 5.85 9.69
N HIS A 126 -2.29 4.86 8.83
CA HIS A 126 -1.53 4.65 7.61
C HIS A 126 -2.26 5.22 6.40
N GLU A 127 -1.54 5.94 5.54
CA GLU A 127 -2.09 6.42 4.28
C GLU A 127 -2.01 5.34 3.20
N LEU A 128 -3.13 5.10 2.51
CA LEU A 128 -3.26 4.10 1.47
C LEU A 128 -3.60 4.78 0.14
N MET A 129 -2.77 4.55 -0.87
CA MET A 129 -3.02 5.01 -2.25
C MET A 129 -3.32 3.83 -3.17
N PHE A 130 -4.40 3.90 -3.95
CA PHE A 130 -4.79 2.82 -4.86
C PHE A 130 -4.50 3.16 -6.32
N HIS A 131 -3.65 2.37 -6.96
CA HIS A 131 -3.42 2.43 -8.40
C HIS A 131 -4.55 1.70 -9.13
N VAL A 132 -5.63 2.42 -9.45
CA VAL A 132 -6.80 1.86 -10.13
C VAL A 132 -6.57 1.82 -11.64
N SER A 133 -6.66 0.63 -12.25
CA SER A 133 -6.33 0.41 -13.67
C SER A 133 -7.12 1.30 -14.62
N THR A 134 -8.41 1.54 -14.33
CA THR A 134 -9.31 2.38 -15.16
C THR A 134 -9.09 3.88 -14.94
N MET A 135 -8.47 4.31 -13.83
CA MET A 135 -8.19 5.72 -13.55
C MET A 135 -6.80 6.17 -14.03
N LEU A 136 -5.90 5.22 -14.31
CA LEU A 136 -4.63 5.49 -14.97
C LEU A 136 -4.82 5.79 -16.47
N PRO A 137 -3.96 6.59 -17.12
CA PRO A 137 -4.13 6.92 -18.53
C PRO A 137 -4.07 5.69 -19.43
N TYR A 138 -4.92 5.68 -20.45
CA TYR A 138 -4.95 4.66 -21.50
C TYR A 138 -4.29 5.21 -22.77
N SER A 139 -3.53 4.38 -23.49
CA SER A 139 -3.01 4.72 -24.81
C SER A 139 -3.39 3.64 -25.82
N LYS A 140 -4.10 4.04 -26.89
CA LYS A 140 -4.51 3.12 -27.97
C LYS A 140 -3.31 2.59 -28.76
N GLU A 141 -2.25 3.39 -28.83
CA GLU A 141 -1.01 3.08 -29.54
C GLU A 141 -0.16 2.06 -28.76
N ASN A 142 -0.32 2.01 -27.44
CA ASN A 142 0.40 1.10 -26.55
C ASN A 142 -0.45 -0.10 -26.15
N LYS A 143 -0.55 -1.12 -27.02
CA LYS A 143 -1.33 -2.34 -26.73
C LYS A 143 -0.96 -3.04 -25.42
N GLN A 144 0.28 -2.90 -24.95
CA GLN A 144 0.77 -3.50 -23.71
C GLN A 144 0.45 -2.67 -22.47
N GLN A 145 -0.07 -1.45 -22.62
CA GLN A 145 -0.38 -0.51 -21.54
C GLN A 145 0.76 -0.40 -20.51
N VAL A 146 2.00 -0.26 -20.99
CA VAL A 146 3.22 -0.33 -20.19
C VAL A 146 3.19 0.60 -18.98
N GLU A 147 2.64 1.80 -19.11
CA GLU A 147 2.55 2.75 -18.00
C GLU A 147 1.62 2.24 -16.89
N ARG A 148 0.44 1.69 -17.24
CA ARG A 148 -0.48 1.08 -16.27
C ARG A 148 0.17 -0.11 -15.57
N LYS A 149 0.85 -0.98 -16.35
CA LYS A 149 1.62 -2.12 -15.82
C LYS A 149 2.79 -1.67 -14.95
N ARG A 150 3.45 -0.55 -15.24
CA ARG A 150 4.54 -0.02 -14.43
C ARG A 150 4.05 0.41 -13.06
N HIS A 151 2.88 1.05 -12.96
CA HIS A 151 2.34 1.45 -11.66
C HIS A 151 1.85 0.23 -10.87
N ILE A 152 0.92 -0.53 -11.43
CA ILE A 152 0.26 -1.66 -10.73
C ILE A 152 1.20 -2.87 -10.56
N GLY A 153 2.06 -3.16 -11.55
CA GLY A 153 3.00 -4.28 -11.49
C GLY A 153 4.15 -4.08 -10.50
N ASN A 154 4.42 -2.83 -10.10
CA ASN A 154 5.37 -2.50 -9.03
C ASN A 154 4.72 -2.45 -7.64
N ASP A 155 3.42 -2.71 -7.53
CA ASP A 155 2.76 -2.85 -6.25
C ASP A 155 2.96 -4.27 -5.71
N ILE A 156 3.26 -4.34 -4.41
CA ILE A 156 3.48 -5.61 -3.70
C ILE A 156 2.17 -6.41 -3.63
N VAL A 157 1.03 -5.72 -3.57
CA VAL A 157 -0.29 -6.34 -3.49
C VAL A 157 -1.21 -5.69 -4.53
N THR A 158 -1.90 -6.52 -5.30
CA THR A 158 -2.88 -6.10 -6.30
C THR A 158 -4.20 -6.81 -6.04
N ILE A 159 -5.28 -6.03 -5.94
CA ILE A 159 -6.65 -6.51 -5.82
C ILE A 159 -7.22 -6.64 -7.22
N VAL A 160 -7.77 -7.79 -7.55
CA VAL A 160 -8.43 -8.01 -8.85
C VAL A 160 -9.92 -8.10 -8.62
N PHE A 161 -10.65 -7.14 -9.19
CA PHE A 161 -12.10 -7.19 -9.23
C PHE A 161 -12.50 -7.91 -10.52
N GLN A 162 -13.04 -9.12 -10.36
CA GLN A 162 -13.56 -9.88 -11.48
C GLN A 162 -15.07 -9.67 -11.61
N GLU A 163 -15.49 -9.27 -12.80
CA GLU A 163 -16.88 -9.20 -13.20
C GLU A 163 -17.32 -10.53 -13.83
N GLY A 164 -18.44 -11.08 -13.37
CA GLY A 164 -18.98 -12.37 -13.80
C GLY A 164 -19.82 -13.04 -12.70
N ASP A 165 -20.56 -14.09 -13.06
CA ASP A 165 -21.32 -14.92 -12.11
C ASP A 165 -20.43 -16.03 -11.52
N ASP A 166 -20.71 -16.47 -10.28
CA ASP A 166 -19.95 -17.46 -9.48
C ASP A 166 -19.60 -18.78 -10.21
N THR A 167 -20.24 -19.07 -11.35
CA THR A 167 -19.94 -20.25 -12.18
C THR A 167 -18.75 -20.08 -13.14
N SER A 168 -18.25 -18.86 -13.35
CA SER A 168 -17.19 -18.55 -14.34
C SER A 168 -15.85 -18.14 -13.74
N SER A 169 -15.65 -18.23 -12.40
CA SER A 169 -14.44 -17.76 -11.70
C SER A 169 -13.17 -18.48 -12.19
N SER A 170 -12.65 -17.99 -13.32
CA SER A 170 -11.51 -18.56 -14.03
C SER A 170 -10.22 -17.83 -13.69
N PHE A 171 -10.28 -16.78 -12.86
CA PHE A 171 -9.10 -16.02 -12.49
C PHE A 171 -8.05 -16.90 -11.82
N LYS A 172 -6.86 -16.93 -12.41
CA LYS A 172 -5.68 -17.62 -11.86
C LYS A 172 -4.62 -16.57 -11.59
N PRO A 173 -3.92 -16.61 -10.45
CA PRO A 173 -2.79 -15.72 -10.18
C PRO A 173 -1.73 -15.70 -11.30
N SER A 174 -1.60 -16.79 -12.06
CA SER A 174 -0.72 -16.89 -13.23
C SER A 174 -1.10 -15.98 -14.41
N MET A 175 -2.32 -15.43 -14.42
CA MET A 175 -2.81 -14.51 -15.47
C MET A 175 -2.15 -13.12 -15.36
N ILE A 176 -1.63 -12.74 -14.19
CA ILE A 176 -0.89 -11.49 -13.98
C ILE A 176 0.60 -11.81 -13.88
N ARG A 177 1.38 -11.35 -14.86
CA ARG A 177 2.84 -11.51 -14.86
C ARG A 177 3.49 -10.40 -14.04
N SER A 178 3.76 -10.64 -12.76
CA SER A 178 4.56 -9.75 -11.92
C SER A 178 5.48 -10.54 -10.99
N HIS A 179 6.71 -10.04 -10.79
CA HIS A 179 7.69 -10.61 -9.86
C HIS A 179 7.46 -10.21 -8.40
N PHE A 180 6.60 -9.20 -8.14
CA PHE A 180 6.45 -8.58 -6.82
C PHE A 180 5.04 -8.71 -6.22
N THR A 181 4.05 -9.10 -7.03
CA THR A 181 2.63 -8.98 -6.67
C THR A 181 2.08 -10.23 -5.96
N ARG A 182 1.45 -10.04 -4.80
CA ARG A 182 0.51 -10.97 -4.16
C ARG A 182 -0.91 -10.56 -4.56
N ILE A 183 -1.72 -11.51 -5.01
CA ILE A 183 -3.06 -11.24 -5.57
C ILE A 183 -4.14 -11.60 -4.56
N LEU A 184 -5.07 -10.68 -4.31
CA LEU A 184 -6.30 -10.90 -3.55
C LEU A 184 -7.49 -10.84 -4.52
N HIS A 185 -8.34 -11.86 -4.45
CA HIS A 185 -9.51 -12.05 -5.30
C HIS A 185 -10.78 -11.86 -4.45
N THR A 186 -11.74 -11.07 -4.95
CA THR A 186 -13.04 -10.86 -4.29
C THR A 186 -14.16 -11.17 -5.28
N ASP A 187 -14.95 -12.22 -5.00
CA ASP A 187 -16.15 -12.56 -5.76
C ASP A 187 -17.35 -11.70 -5.31
N ASN A 188 -18.28 -11.43 -6.23
CA ASN A 188 -19.53 -10.70 -5.96
C ASN A 188 -20.59 -11.53 -5.20
N GLY A 189 -20.25 -12.75 -4.77
CA GLY A 189 -21.14 -13.66 -4.05
C GLY A 189 -21.31 -13.34 -2.55
N CYS A 190 -21.87 -12.18 -2.20
CA CYS A 190 -22.46 -11.97 -0.87
C CYS A 190 -23.83 -11.29 -1.00
N GLN A 191 -24.85 -12.09 -1.34
CA GLN A 191 -26.20 -11.73 -0.93
C GLN A 191 -26.29 -11.93 0.58
N ALA A 192 -26.49 -10.82 1.31
CA ALA A 192 -26.87 -10.84 2.70
C ALA A 192 -28.19 -11.60 2.85
N ASN A 193 -28.19 -12.68 3.64
CA ASN A 193 -29.39 -13.18 4.31
C ASN A 193 -29.53 -12.52 5.67
#